data_AF-A0A919WEY5-F1
#
_entry.id   AF-A0A919WEY5-F1
#
_cell.length_a   1.000
_cell.length_b   1.000
_cell.length_c   1.000
_cell.angle_alpha   90.00
_cell.angle_beta   90.00
_cell.angle_gamma   90.00
#
_symmetry.space_group_name_H-M   'P 1'
#
loop_
_entity.id
_entity.type
_entity.pdbx_description
1 polymer ?
#
loop_
_entity_poly.entity_id
_entity_poly.type
_entity_poly.pdbx_seq_one_letter_code
_entity_poly.pdbx_strand_id
1 'polypeptide(L)'
;MKLERIEEILSTIDRLGVVSVKQLHEILRLGSYRHTCRVVSQLEEYLNVVRSQQKIVYLNKEGRQLIGSEREIKKSVLFDHMLLNNEAYIYYGCPSDWKREYTIEITQEPEFSFGIQIKGMSITKKKTIISDAVFSRDGYIHLVEIDNTRSMQDNRKKIQKYKEMWTEIKSQFGQQPKLCIFTMSEKRKREFLSLCEKLPCDIKSFYEL
;
A
#
# COMPACT_ATOMS: atom_id res chain seq x y z
N MET A 1 -9.13 8.82 28.60
CA MET A 1 -9.50 9.24 27.23
C MET A 1 -10.90 8.71 26.96
N LYS A 2 -11.74 9.40 26.17
CA LYS A 2 -13.09 8.87 25.82
C LYS A 2 -12.93 7.60 24.98
N LEU A 3 -13.83 6.62 25.15
CA LEU A 3 -13.78 5.33 24.46
C LEU A 3 -13.79 5.48 22.93
N GLU A 4 -14.68 6.32 22.41
CA GLU A 4 -14.77 6.61 20.96
C GLU A 4 -13.42 7.05 20.36
N ARG A 5 -12.65 7.86 21.09
CA ARG A 5 -11.33 8.32 20.63
C ARG A 5 -10.29 7.21 20.68
N ILE A 6 -10.39 6.30 21.66
CA ILE A 6 -9.54 5.11 21.74
C ILE A 6 -9.80 4.25 20.50
N GLU A 7 -11.07 3.93 20.22
CA GLU A 7 -11.48 3.12 19.08
C GLU A 7 -11.02 3.73 17.76
N GLU A 8 -11.22 5.04 17.55
CA GLU A 8 -10.76 5.74 16.34
C GLU A 8 -9.24 5.61 16.12
N ILE A 9 -8.45 5.79 17.18
CA ILE A 9 -6.98 5.66 17.11
C ILE A 9 -6.60 4.21 16.78
N LEU A 10 -7.18 3.24 17.47
CA LEU A 10 -6.85 1.82 17.28
C LEU A 10 -7.29 1.32 15.90
N SER A 11 -8.47 1.70 15.41
CA SER A 11 -8.93 1.39 14.05
C SER A 11 -8.03 2.02 12.98
N THR A 12 -7.48 3.21 13.24
CA THR A 12 -6.48 3.82 12.34
C THR A 12 -5.19 3.00 12.32
N ILE A 13 -4.69 2.57 13.47
CA ILE A 13 -3.50 1.71 13.57
C ILE A 13 -3.75 0.36 12.88
N ASP A 14 -4.92 -0.25 13.09
CA ASP A 14 -5.31 -1.52 12.48
C ASP A 14 -5.31 -1.46 10.96
N ARG A 15 -5.93 -0.42 10.39
CA ARG A 15 -5.99 -0.18 8.94
C ARG A 15 -4.60 -0.04 8.34
N LEU A 16 -3.71 0.70 9.00
CA LEU A 16 -2.32 0.93 8.57
C LEU A 16 -1.38 -0.23 8.92
N GLY A 17 -1.80 -1.17 9.75
CA GLY A 17 -1.04 -2.35 10.20
C GLY A 17 0.09 -2.02 11.18
N VAL A 18 1.05 -1.18 10.79
CA VAL A 18 2.11 -0.63 11.66
C VAL A 18 2.26 0.84 11.36
N VAL A 19 2.48 1.68 12.36
CA VAL A 19 2.57 3.14 12.19
C VAL A 19 3.61 3.72 13.14
N SER A 20 4.29 4.78 12.71
CA SER A 20 5.13 5.56 13.64
C SER A 20 4.30 6.59 14.42
N VAL A 21 4.80 7.02 15.58
CA VAL A 21 4.12 8.10 16.33
C VAL A 21 4.03 9.40 15.52
N LYS A 22 5.02 9.67 14.65
CA LYS A 22 5.01 10.80 13.72
C LYS A 22 3.88 10.66 12.69
N GLN A 23 3.79 9.51 12.03
CA GLN A 23 2.70 9.23 11.07
C GLN A 23 1.33 9.34 11.73
N LEU A 24 1.17 8.79 12.93
CA LEU A 24 -0.10 8.87 13.67
C LEU A 24 -0.46 10.32 14.01
N HIS A 25 0.53 11.15 14.36
CA HIS A 25 0.35 12.58 14.61
C HIS A 25 -0.16 13.32 13.36
N GLU A 26 0.43 13.04 12.20
CA GLU A 26 0.07 13.67 10.93
C GLU A 26 -1.33 13.26 10.45
N ILE A 27 -1.68 11.98 10.62
CA ILE A 27 -2.97 11.42 10.21
C ILE A 27 -4.10 11.92 11.11
N LEU A 28 -3.94 11.81 12.44
CA LEU A 28 -5.03 12.08 13.40
C LEU A 28 -5.06 13.52 13.91
N ARG A 29 -4.03 14.33 13.60
CA ARG A 29 -3.90 15.75 13.99
C ARG A 29 -4.24 15.99 15.47
N LEU A 30 -3.67 15.17 16.35
CA LEU A 30 -3.92 15.08 17.81
C LEU A 30 -3.44 16.31 18.63
N GLY A 31 -3.39 17.51 18.05
CA GLY A 31 -2.86 18.71 18.69
C GLY A 31 -1.35 18.84 18.51
N SER A 32 -0.57 18.79 19.59
CA SER A 32 0.90 18.84 19.51
C SER A 32 1.51 17.44 19.44
N TYR A 33 2.72 17.32 18.88
CA TYR A 33 3.43 16.04 18.85
C TYR A 33 3.63 15.43 20.25
N ARG A 34 3.91 16.27 21.28
CA ARG A 34 3.99 15.82 22.68
C ARG A 34 2.66 15.25 23.17
N HIS A 35 1.53 15.85 22.77
CA HIS A 35 0.21 15.29 23.08
C HIS A 35 0.03 13.92 22.43
N THR A 36 0.40 13.76 21.16
CA THR A 36 0.37 12.45 20.47
C THR A 36 1.20 11.41 21.22
N CYS A 37 2.44 11.74 21.61
CA CYS A 37 3.28 10.84 22.39
C CYS A 37 2.59 10.40 23.70
N ARG A 38 1.97 11.35 24.42
CA ARG A 38 1.23 11.07 25.65
C ARG A 38 0.05 10.13 25.39
N VAL A 39 -0.72 10.37 24.33
CA VAL A 39 -1.85 9.53 23.94
C VAL A 39 -1.39 8.12 23.60
N VAL A 40 -0.32 7.97 22.81
CA VAL A 40 0.25 6.64 22.48
C VAL A 40 0.71 5.93 23.76
N SER A 41 1.34 6.63 24.70
CA SER A 41 1.73 6.05 25.98
C SER A 41 0.55 5.61 26.84
N GLN A 42 -0.60 6.29 26.75
CA GLN A 42 -1.82 5.87 27.44
C GLN A 42 -2.49 4.64 26.80
N LEU A 43 -2.12 4.30 25.57
CA LEU A 43 -2.69 3.18 24.82
C LEU A 43 -1.77 1.94 24.79
N GLU A 44 -0.66 1.93 25.55
CA GLU A 44 0.33 0.84 25.48
C GLU A 44 -0.24 -0.53 25.85
N GLU A 45 -1.30 -0.59 26.68
CA GLU A 45 -2.00 -1.84 26.97
C GLU A 45 -2.65 -2.50 25.74
N TYR A 46 -2.96 -1.71 24.71
CA TYR A 46 -3.58 -2.15 23.44
C TYR A 46 -2.58 -2.27 22.29
N LEU A 47 -1.31 -1.91 22.52
CA LEU A 47 -0.31 -1.74 21.47
C LEU A 47 0.93 -2.59 21.76
N ASN A 48 1.46 -3.20 20.70
CA ASN A 48 2.86 -3.57 20.66
C ASN A 48 3.69 -2.33 20.33
N VAL A 49 4.73 -2.07 21.13
CA VAL A 49 5.63 -0.92 20.95
C VAL A 49 7.03 -1.41 20.59
N VAL A 50 7.57 -0.91 19.48
CA VAL A 50 8.95 -1.19 19.08
C VAL A 50 9.71 0.14 18.98
N ARG A 51 10.90 0.18 19.58
CA ARG A 51 11.83 1.30 19.43
C ARG A 51 12.84 0.94 18.33
N SER A 52 12.83 1.71 17.26
CA SER A 52 13.86 1.70 16.21
C SER A 52 14.44 3.13 16.13
N GLN A 53 14.70 3.65 14.92
CA GLN A 53 14.99 5.08 14.71
C GLN A 53 13.84 5.99 15.18
N GLN A 54 12.62 5.47 15.18
CA GLN A 54 11.42 6.10 15.73
C GLN A 54 10.61 5.09 16.55
N LYS A 55 9.71 5.59 17.42
CA LYS A 55 8.73 4.74 18.12
C LYS A 55 7.67 4.32 17.11
N ILE A 56 7.55 3.01 16.89
CA ILE A 56 6.54 2.41 16.01
C ILE A 56 5.59 1.55 16.84
N VAL A 57 4.33 1.53 16.45
CA VAL A 57 3.25 0.82 17.15
C VAL A 57 2.37 0.04 16.16
N TYR A 58 1.82 -1.07 16.64
CA TYR A 58 0.83 -1.90 15.97
C TYR A 58 -0.04 -2.59 17.02
N LEU A 59 -1.22 -3.08 16.65
CA LEU A 59 -2.15 -3.64 17.64
C LEU A 59 -1.61 -4.94 18.26
N ASN A 60 -1.80 -5.07 19.58
CA ASN A 60 -1.67 -6.35 20.26
C ASN A 60 -3.04 -7.07 20.31
N LYS A 61 -3.13 -8.19 21.03
CA LYS A 61 -4.37 -8.96 21.12
C LYS A 61 -5.51 -8.14 21.72
N GLU A 62 -5.26 -7.41 22.80
CA GLU A 62 -6.28 -6.64 23.51
C GLU A 62 -6.77 -5.44 22.68
N GLY A 63 -5.86 -4.76 21.98
CA GLY A 63 -6.24 -3.68 21.07
C GLY A 63 -7.11 -4.16 19.91
N ARG A 64 -6.83 -5.35 19.36
CA ARG A 64 -7.66 -5.97 18.33
C ARG A 64 -9.04 -6.36 18.85
N GLN A 65 -9.10 -6.98 20.02
CA GLN A 65 -10.36 -7.37 20.65
C GLN A 65 -11.26 -6.17 20.93
N LEU A 66 -10.68 -5.06 21.40
CA LEU A 66 -11.44 -3.84 21.69
C LEU A 66 -12.18 -3.29 20.47
N ILE A 67 -11.58 -3.38 19.27
CA ILE A 67 -12.19 -2.88 18.02
C ILE A 67 -12.79 -3.99 17.14
N GLY A 68 -12.81 -5.25 17.61
CA GLY A 68 -13.31 -6.39 16.84
C GLY A 68 -12.48 -6.75 15.59
N SER A 69 -11.17 -6.45 15.56
CA SER A 69 -10.29 -6.80 14.43
C SER A 69 -9.73 -8.22 14.53
N GLU A 70 -9.79 -8.98 13.44
CA GLU A 70 -9.13 -10.29 13.31
C GLU A 70 -7.70 -10.18 12.76
N ARG A 71 -7.28 -8.98 12.32
CA ARG A 71 -6.00 -8.76 11.62
C ARG A 71 -4.82 -8.80 12.58
N GLU A 72 -4.13 -9.94 12.67
CA GLU A 72 -2.92 -10.05 13.47
C GLU A 72 -1.67 -9.54 12.71
N ILE A 73 -0.94 -8.59 13.31
CA ILE A 73 0.36 -8.12 12.83
C ILE A 73 1.45 -8.65 13.76
N LYS A 74 2.46 -9.30 13.15
CA LYS A 74 3.67 -9.76 13.83
C LYS A 74 4.86 -8.93 13.36
N LYS A 75 5.82 -8.73 14.26
CA LYS A 75 7.08 -8.07 13.94
C LYS A 75 7.74 -8.77 12.75
N SER A 76 8.05 -8.02 11.70
CA SER A 76 8.58 -8.54 10.44
C SER A 76 9.53 -7.53 9.81
N VAL A 77 10.43 -8.02 8.94
CA VAL A 77 11.31 -7.20 8.08
C VAL A 77 10.52 -6.29 7.13
N LEU A 78 9.23 -6.58 6.92
CA LEU A 78 8.34 -5.78 6.08
C LEU A 78 7.86 -4.48 6.73
N PHE A 79 8.14 -4.26 8.02
CA PHE A 79 7.68 -3.05 8.72
C PHE A 79 8.17 -1.77 8.06
N ASP A 80 9.43 -1.73 7.62
CA ASP A 80 9.96 -0.54 6.95
C ASP A 80 9.23 -0.28 5.62
N HIS A 81 8.90 -1.33 4.86
CA HIS A 81 8.09 -1.20 3.64
C HIS A 81 6.67 -0.72 3.92
N MET A 82 6.04 -1.23 4.99
CA MET A 82 4.71 -0.78 5.42
C MET A 82 4.71 0.68 5.86
N LEU A 83 5.74 1.11 6.60
CA LEU A 83 5.89 2.51 7.01
C LEU A 83 6.07 3.41 5.79
N LEU A 84 6.87 3.02 4.80
CA LEU A 84 7.02 3.76 3.54
C LEU A 84 5.72 3.82 2.72
N ASN A 85 4.91 2.75 2.73
CA ASN A 85 3.57 2.80 2.14
C ASN A 85 2.66 3.82 2.86
N ASN A 86 2.74 3.89 4.19
CA ASN A 86 2.00 4.89 4.96
C ASN A 86 2.49 6.33 4.70
N GLU A 87 3.79 6.54 4.46
CA GLU A 87 4.30 7.85 4.01
C GLU A 87 3.64 8.26 2.69
N ALA A 88 3.53 7.34 1.73
CA ALA A 88 2.80 7.62 0.49
C ALA A 88 1.31 7.90 0.72
N TYR A 89 0.66 7.18 1.64
CA TYR A 89 -0.72 7.43 2.05
C TYR A 89 -0.90 8.85 2.62
N ILE A 90 0.02 9.30 3.49
CA ILE A 90 0.01 10.64 4.08
C ILE A 90 0.29 11.70 3.02
N TYR A 91 1.26 11.46 2.13
CA TYR A 91 1.59 12.34 1.01
C TYR A 91 0.36 12.63 0.14
N TYR A 92 -0.44 11.61 -0.14
CA TYR A 92 -1.70 11.77 -0.85
C TYR A 92 -2.83 12.36 0.03
N GLY A 93 -2.58 12.83 1.25
CA GLY A 93 -3.62 13.44 2.08
C GLY A 93 -4.64 12.44 2.60
N CYS A 94 -4.21 11.21 2.87
CA CYS A 94 -4.99 10.18 3.54
C CYS A 94 -6.30 9.74 2.80
N PRO A 95 -6.25 9.30 1.52
CA PRO A 95 -7.45 8.91 0.77
C PRO A 95 -8.34 7.89 1.51
N SER A 96 -9.65 8.10 1.55
CA SER A 96 -10.58 7.21 2.26
C SER A 96 -10.72 5.83 1.62
N ASP A 97 -10.51 5.73 0.30
CA ASP A 97 -10.60 4.50 -0.48
C ASP A 97 -9.24 3.81 -0.69
N TRP A 98 -8.21 4.19 0.07
CA TRP A 98 -6.89 3.57 0.03
C TRP A 98 -6.95 2.09 0.44
N LYS A 99 -6.69 1.20 -0.52
CA LYS A 99 -6.59 -0.25 -0.33
C LYS A 99 -5.16 -0.69 -0.46
N ARG A 100 -4.60 -1.31 0.58
CA ARG A 100 -3.25 -1.87 0.57
C ARG A 100 -3.20 -3.25 -0.08
N GLU A 101 -2.02 -3.60 -0.61
CA GLU A 101 -1.72 -4.94 -1.14
C GLU A 101 -2.81 -5.45 -2.09
N TYR A 102 -3.24 -4.57 -2.99
CA TYR A 102 -4.41 -4.82 -3.83
C TYR A 102 -4.04 -5.74 -4.99
N THR A 103 -4.64 -6.94 -4.99
CA THR A 103 -4.47 -7.92 -6.06
C THR A 103 -5.34 -7.56 -7.26
N ILE A 104 -4.70 -7.32 -8.39
CA ILE A 104 -5.32 -7.15 -9.70
C ILE A 104 -5.17 -8.47 -10.44
N GLU A 105 -6.31 -9.11 -10.73
CA GLU A 105 -6.36 -10.37 -11.46
C GLU A 105 -7.13 -10.18 -12.76
N ILE A 106 -6.49 -10.55 -13.87
CA ILE A 106 -7.08 -10.47 -15.21
C ILE A 106 -7.10 -11.87 -15.80
N THR A 107 -8.30 -12.28 -16.21
CA THR A 107 -8.58 -13.56 -16.83
C THR A 107 -8.76 -13.31 -18.31
N GLN A 108 -7.86 -13.82 -19.15
CA GLN A 108 -8.02 -13.77 -20.60
C GLN A 108 -8.62 -15.10 -21.07
N GLU A 109 -9.80 -15.03 -21.70
CA GLU A 109 -10.30 -16.15 -22.49
C GLU A 109 -9.56 -16.17 -23.83
N PRO A 110 -9.18 -17.34 -24.38
CA PRO A 110 -8.54 -17.40 -25.67
C PRO A 110 -9.50 -16.93 -26.78
N GLU A 111 -9.10 -15.92 -27.56
CA GLU A 111 -9.88 -15.39 -28.69
C GLU A 111 -10.14 -16.43 -29.80
N PHE A 112 -9.29 -17.47 -29.88
CA PHE A 112 -9.47 -18.60 -30.77
C PHE A 112 -9.38 -19.90 -29.99
N SER A 113 -10.52 -20.50 -29.67
CA SER A 113 -10.61 -21.94 -29.38
C SER A 113 -10.47 -22.74 -30.69
N PHE A 114 -9.37 -22.57 -31.43
CA PHE A 114 -9.08 -23.48 -32.54
C PHE A 114 -8.64 -24.82 -31.95
N GLY A 115 -9.64 -25.69 -31.74
CA GLY A 115 -9.51 -27.13 -31.94
C GLY A 115 -8.38 -27.85 -31.23
N ILE A 116 -8.20 -27.68 -29.92
CA ILE A 116 -7.81 -28.82 -29.08
C ILE A 116 -8.71 -28.85 -27.85
N GLN A 117 -9.90 -29.41 -28.01
CA GLN A 117 -10.67 -29.96 -26.90
C GLN A 117 -9.92 -31.19 -26.35
N ILE A 118 -8.88 -30.96 -25.54
CA ILE A 118 -8.46 -31.99 -24.59
C ILE A 118 -9.54 -31.99 -23.53
N LYS A 119 -10.47 -32.95 -23.61
CA LYS A 119 -11.50 -33.30 -22.60
C LYS A 119 -11.47 -32.42 -21.33
N GLY A 120 -12.13 -31.26 -21.37
CA GLY A 120 -12.37 -30.41 -20.19
C GLY A 120 -11.28 -29.39 -19.79
N MET A 121 -10.20 -29.21 -20.55
CA MET A 121 -9.16 -28.20 -20.26
C MET A 121 -9.27 -26.99 -21.20
N SER A 122 -10.01 -25.95 -20.78
CA SER A 122 -9.78 -24.59 -21.30
C SER A 122 -8.55 -24.01 -20.59
N ILE A 123 -7.50 -23.65 -21.34
CA ILE A 123 -6.31 -23.00 -20.77
C ILE A 123 -6.65 -21.52 -20.58
N THR A 124 -7.30 -21.19 -19.47
CA THR A 124 -7.54 -19.81 -19.09
C THR A 124 -6.24 -19.21 -18.56
N LYS A 125 -5.68 -18.22 -19.26
CA LYS A 125 -4.44 -17.57 -18.82
C LYS A 125 -4.78 -16.48 -17.81
N LYS A 126 -4.51 -16.75 -16.53
CA LYS A 126 -4.65 -15.77 -15.44
C LYS A 126 -3.36 -14.96 -15.30
N LYS A 127 -3.45 -13.63 -15.41
CA LYS A 127 -2.37 -12.70 -15.04
C LYS A 127 -2.71 -12.02 -13.73
N THR A 128 -1.74 -11.98 -12.81
CA THR A 128 -1.90 -11.32 -11.51
C THR A 128 -0.77 -10.35 -11.26
N ILE A 129 -1.10 -9.18 -10.73
CA ILE A 129 -0.18 -8.20 -10.16
C ILE A 129 -0.74 -7.68 -8.83
N ILE A 130 0.12 -7.54 -7.83
CA ILE A 130 -0.27 -7.00 -6.52
C ILE A 130 0.34 -5.62 -6.42
N SER A 131 -0.50 -4.58 -6.34
CA SER A 131 -0.05 -3.20 -6.11
C SER A 131 0.15 -2.96 -4.60
N ASP A 132 1.15 -2.18 -4.20
CA ASP A 132 1.38 -1.91 -2.78
C ASP A 132 0.21 -1.13 -2.17
N ALA A 133 -0.41 -0.24 -2.95
CA ALA A 133 -1.72 0.31 -2.64
C ALA A 133 -2.45 0.83 -3.88
N VAL A 134 -3.78 0.97 -3.77
CA VAL A 134 -4.62 1.53 -4.82
C VAL A 134 -5.62 2.52 -4.20
N PHE A 135 -5.86 3.63 -4.88
CA PHE A 135 -6.91 4.60 -4.53
C PHE A 135 -7.35 5.41 -5.76
N SER A 136 -8.52 6.04 -5.67
CA SER A 136 -9.09 6.84 -6.76
C SER A 136 -8.96 8.32 -6.46
N ARG A 137 -8.59 9.12 -7.46
CA ARG A 137 -8.52 10.59 -7.33
C ARG A 137 -8.58 11.25 -8.69
N ASP A 138 -9.33 12.34 -8.80
CA ASP A 138 -9.41 13.20 -9.99
C ASP A 138 -9.68 12.41 -11.30
N GLY A 139 -10.49 11.35 -11.22
CA GLY A 139 -10.82 10.49 -12.36
C GLY A 139 -9.78 9.42 -12.73
N TYR A 140 -8.70 9.31 -11.95
CA TYR A 140 -7.64 8.31 -12.14
C TYR A 140 -7.64 7.26 -11.02
N ILE A 141 -7.37 6.02 -11.41
CA ILE A 141 -7.01 4.97 -10.47
C ILE A 141 -5.48 4.98 -10.28
N HIS A 142 -5.04 5.34 -9.08
CA HIS A 142 -3.64 5.44 -8.73
C HIS A 142 -3.15 4.09 -8.22
N LEU A 143 -2.16 3.51 -8.90
CA LEU A 143 -1.52 2.24 -8.57
C LEU A 143 -0.17 2.56 -7.92
N VAL A 144 -0.06 2.36 -6.61
CA VAL A 144 1.11 2.79 -5.83
C VAL A 144 2.10 1.63 -5.69
N GLU A 145 3.37 1.96 -5.88
CA GLU A 145 4.51 1.05 -5.76
C GLU A 145 5.60 1.68 -4.90
N ILE A 146 6.07 0.93 -3.90
CA ILE A 146 7.11 1.35 -2.97
C ILE A 146 8.39 0.58 -3.30
N ASP A 147 9.41 1.30 -3.75
CA ASP A 147 10.74 0.77 -4.01
C ASP A 147 11.65 0.98 -2.79
N ASN A 148 11.77 -0.09 -2.00
CA ASN A 148 12.63 -0.14 -0.81
C ASN A 148 13.80 -1.13 -1.03
N THR A 149 13.61 -2.41 -0.68
CA THR A 149 14.66 -3.44 -0.70
C THR A 149 14.64 -4.33 -1.95
N ARG A 150 13.61 -4.20 -2.80
CA ARG A 150 13.44 -5.05 -3.98
C ARG A 150 14.56 -4.82 -5.01
N SER A 151 14.92 -5.87 -5.73
CA SER A 151 15.90 -5.77 -6.82
C SER A 151 15.32 -4.98 -8.01
N MET A 152 16.17 -4.27 -8.77
CA MET A 152 15.71 -3.59 -9.98
C MET A 152 15.25 -4.58 -11.06
N GLN A 153 15.76 -5.81 -11.07
CA GLN A 153 15.30 -6.85 -11.99
C GLN A 153 13.82 -7.19 -11.73
N ASP A 154 13.42 -7.33 -10.46
CA ASP A 154 12.05 -7.64 -10.10
C ASP A 154 11.12 -6.44 -10.31
N ASN A 155 11.61 -5.23 -10.04
CA ASN A 155 10.89 -3.99 -10.36
C ASN A 155 10.63 -3.87 -11.88
N ARG A 156 11.63 -4.18 -12.72
CA ARG A 156 11.47 -4.22 -14.19
C ARG A 156 10.42 -5.23 -14.62
N LYS A 157 10.44 -6.45 -14.07
CA LYS A 157 9.41 -7.47 -14.33
C LYS A 157 8.01 -6.97 -13.92
N LYS A 158 7.89 -6.30 -12.77
CA LYS A 158 6.60 -5.76 -12.28
C LYS A 158 6.06 -4.66 -13.19
N ILE A 159 6.91 -3.72 -13.61
CA ILE A 159 6.51 -2.67 -14.56
C ILE A 159 6.14 -3.26 -15.91
N GLN A 160 6.88 -4.26 -16.38
CA GLN A 160 6.54 -4.96 -17.62
C GLN A 160 5.15 -5.63 -17.53
N LYS A 161 4.82 -6.25 -16.39
CA LYS A 161 3.47 -6.77 -16.15
C LYS A 161 2.41 -5.68 -16.17
N TYR A 162 2.66 -4.51 -15.56
CA TYR A 162 1.73 -3.37 -15.66
C TYR A 162 1.50 -2.94 -17.11
N LYS A 163 2.57 -2.85 -17.93
CA LYS A 163 2.43 -2.53 -19.36
C LYS A 163 1.56 -3.54 -20.10
N GLU A 164 1.76 -4.82 -19.83
CA GLU A 164 1.01 -5.90 -20.46
C GLU A 164 -0.45 -6.00 -20.02
N MET A 165 -0.81 -5.44 -18.86
CA MET A 165 -2.14 -5.52 -18.26
C MET A 165 -2.85 -4.16 -18.28
N TRP A 166 -2.27 -3.13 -18.90
CA TRP A 166 -2.68 -1.74 -18.72
C TRP A 166 -4.10 -1.47 -19.21
N THR A 167 -4.47 -2.04 -20.36
CA THR A 167 -5.80 -1.89 -20.97
C THR A 167 -6.86 -2.57 -20.14
N GLU A 168 -6.58 -3.79 -19.67
CA GLU A 168 -7.50 -4.56 -18.85
C GLU A 168 -7.65 -3.94 -17.45
N ILE A 169 -6.58 -3.39 -16.87
CA ILE A 169 -6.64 -2.60 -15.64
C ILE A 169 -7.59 -1.41 -15.84
N LYS A 170 -7.41 -0.64 -16.93
CA LYS A 170 -8.30 0.48 -17.25
C LYS A 170 -9.76 0.03 -17.35
N SER A 171 -10.02 -1.09 -18.04
CA SER A 171 -11.36 -1.64 -18.18
C SER A 171 -11.95 -2.11 -16.85
N GLN A 172 -11.16 -2.77 -16.01
CA GLN A 172 -11.60 -3.31 -14.73
C GLN A 172 -12.00 -2.21 -13.74
N PHE A 173 -11.26 -1.10 -13.69
CA PHE A 173 -11.55 0.02 -12.80
C PHE A 173 -12.49 1.07 -13.40
N GLY A 174 -12.70 1.06 -14.72
CA GLY A 174 -13.48 2.09 -15.41
C GLY A 174 -12.85 3.49 -15.34
N GLN A 175 -11.58 3.60 -14.97
CA GLN A 175 -10.83 4.83 -14.76
C GLN A 175 -9.47 4.73 -15.43
N GLN A 176 -8.88 5.88 -15.79
CA GLN A 176 -7.54 5.88 -16.36
C GLN A 176 -6.52 5.50 -15.29
N PRO A 177 -5.74 4.41 -15.45
CA PRO A 177 -4.70 4.07 -14.50
C PRO A 177 -3.53 5.06 -14.57
N LYS A 178 -2.93 5.30 -13.40
CA LYS A 178 -1.70 6.06 -13.21
C LYS A 178 -0.79 5.29 -12.26
N LEU A 179 0.44 5.03 -12.67
CA LEU A 179 1.43 4.30 -11.86
C LEU A 179 2.24 5.28 -11.00
N CYS A 180 2.15 5.15 -9.69
CA CYS A 180 2.79 6.04 -8.73
C CYS A 180 3.92 5.31 -8.00
N ILE A 181 5.17 5.61 -8.33
CA ILE A 181 6.34 4.93 -7.76
C ILE A 181 7.04 5.85 -6.78
N PHE A 182 7.27 5.37 -5.56
CA PHE A 182 8.09 6.03 -4.54
C PHE A 182 9.38 5.24 -4.35
N THR A 183 10.54 5.88 -4.48
CA THR A 183 11.84 5.21 -4.37
C THR A 183 12.77 5.90 -3.37
N MET A 184 13.63 5.12 -2.73
CA MET A 184 14.67 5.65 -1.85
C MET A 184 15.89 6.22 -2.60
N SER A 185 15.96 6.10 -3.94
CA SER A 185 17.17 6.42 -4.70
C SER A 185 16.90 7.26 -5.95
N GLU A 186 17.60 8.39 -6.07
CA GLU A 186 17.61 9.21 -7.31
C GLU A 186 18.11 8.44 -8.54
N LYS A 187 19.05 7.50 -8.35
CA LYS A 187 19.49 6.62 -9.44
C LYS A 187 18.35 5.74 -9.93
N ARG A 188 17.62 5.10 -9.01
CA ARG A 188 16.48 4.25 -9.35
C ARG A 188 15.32 5.08 -9.91
N LYS A 189 15.10 6.31 -9.44
CA LYS A 189 14.12 7.25 -10.02
C LYS A 189 14.35 7.46 -11.52
N ARG A 190 15.59 7.72 -11.93
CA ARG A 190 15.95 7.84 -13.36
C ARG A 190 15.69 6.56 -14.14
N GLU A 191 15.97 5.40 -13.54
CA GLU A 191 15.71 4.10 -14.16
C GLU A 191 14.21 3.84 -14.32
N PHE A 192 13.39 4.19 -13.31
CA PHE A 192 11.94 4.10 -13.37
C PHE A 192 11.35 5.03 -14.43
N LEU A 193 11.86 6.25 -14.57
CA LEU A 193 11.41 7.20 -15.61
C LEU A 193 11.59 6.58 -17.01
N SER A 194 12.74 5.97 -17.27
CA SER A 194 12.97 5.24 -18.53
C SER A 194 12.05 4.01 -18.67
N LEU A 195 11.83 3.26 -17.59
CA LEU A 195 10.95 2.09 -17.62
C LEU A 195 9.48 2.45 -17.87
N CYS A 196 9.05 3.64 -17.47
CA CYS A 196 7.65 4.06 -17.53
C CYS A 196 7.34 5.06 -18.65
N GLU A 197 8.25 5.34 -19.59
CA GLU A 197 8.10 6.35 -20.66
C GLU A 197 6.79 6.28 -21.46
N LYS A 198 6.13 5.10 -21.53
CA LYS A 198 4.86 4.89 -22.24
C LYS A 198 3.65 4.65 -21.32
N LEU A 199 3.81 4.85 -20.03
CA LEU A 199 2.76 4.72 -19.03
C LEU A 199 2.53 6.07 -18.34
N PRO A 200 1.26 6.49 -18.17
CA PRO A 200 0.93 7.54 -17.21
C PRO A 200 1.54 7.19 -15.84
N CYS A 201 2.55 7.94 -15.40
CA CYS A 201 3.24 7.67 -14.16
C CYS A 201 3.66 8.94 -13.43
N ASP A 202 3.70 8.85 -12.11
CA ASP A 202 4.39 9.79 -11.23
C ASP A 202 5.48 9.03 -10.49
N ILE A 203 6.71 9.52 -10.53
CA ILE A 203 7.84 8.89 -9.84
C ILE A 203 8.46 9.92 -8.91
N LYS A 204 8.50 9.59 -7.62
CA LYS A 204 9.00 10.46 -6.56
C LYS A 204 10.05 9.74 -5.74
N SER A 205 11.00 10.49 -5.19
CA SER A 205 11.83 9.97 -4.12
C SER A 205 11.24 10.30 -2.76
N PHE A 206 11.52 9.48 -1.76
CA PHE A 206 11.08 9.76 -0.38
C PHE A 206 11.71 11.03 0.21
N TYR A 207 12.76 11.57 -0.41
CA TYR A 207 13.35 12.86 -0.05
C TYR A 207 12.50 14.06 -0.51
N GLU A 208 11.51 13.84 -1.37
CA GLU A 208 10.60 14.87 -1.92
C GLU A 208 9.27 14.95 -1.17
N LEU A 209 9.06 14.12 -0.14
CA LEU A 209 7.84 14.05 0.65
C LEU A 209 7.89 14.96 1.88
#